data_AF-A0A949E3E5-F1
#
_entry.id   AF-A0A949E3E5-F1
#
_cell.length_a   1.000
_cell.length_b   1.000
_cell.length_c   1.000
_cell.angle_alpha   90.00
_cell.angle_beta   90.00
_cell.angle_gamma   90.00
#
_symmetry.space_group_name_H-M   'P 1'
#
loop_
_entity.id
_entity.type
_entity.pdbx_description
1 polymer ?
#
loop_
_entity_poly.entity_id
_entity_poly.type
_entity_poly.pdbx_seq_one_letter_code
_entity_poly.pdbx_strand_id
1 'polypeptide(L)'
;MALPKLDREAYREQMRAEIERALQEVADAVDNAPQGRVIRDSEEKARDALDRFRQVAYKKAIQMKVNAAEAAFPPSGQCGDGKTETAQRKAAHQHPHRQRAD
;
A
#
# COMPACT_ATOMS: atom_id res chain seq x y z
N MET A 1 -9.45 11.64 12.74
CA MET A 1 -8.22 11.90 11.95
C MET A 1 -8.56 11.81 10.47
N ALA A 2 -8.06 12.71 9.62
CA ALA A 2 -8.31 12.67 8.18
C ALA A 2 -7.31 11.76 7.48
N LEU A 3 -7.75 11.01 6.45
CA LEU A 3 -6.83 10.21 5.63
C LEU A 3 -5.85 11.11 4.87
N PRO A 4 -4.59 10.68 4.66
CA PRO A 4 -3.62 11.41 3.85
C PRO A 4 -4.14 11.70 2.44
N LYS A 5 -3.62 12.77 1.83
CA LYS A 5 -3.88 13.06 0.42
C LYS A 5 -3.26 11.96 -0.46
N LEU A 6 -3.93 11.63 -1.55
CA LEU A 6 -3.39 10.72 -2.55
C LEU A 6 -2.19 11.36 -3.26
N ASP A 7 -1.09 10.64 -3.34
CA ASP A 7 0.00 10.98 -4.27
C ASP A 7 -0.51 10.80 -5.70
N ARG A 8 -0.71 11.93 -6.38
CA ARG A 8 -1.32 11.98 -7.71
C ARG A 8 -0.37 11.48 -8.79
N GLU A 9 0.93 11.71 -8.63
CA GLU A 9 1.92 11.33 -9.64
C GLU A 9 2.13 9.82 -9.61
N ALA A 10 2.42 9.28 -8.43
CA ALA A 10 2.55 7.83 -8.23
C ALA A 10 1.27 7.08 -8.60
N TYR A 11 0.09 7.66 -8.37
CA TYR A 11 -1.18 7.07 -8.81
C TYR A 11 -1.31 7.05 -10.34
N ARG A 12 -1.00 8.17 -11.02
CA ARG A 12 -1.06 8.26 -12.48
C ARG A 12 -0.09 7.29 -13.16
N GLU A 13 1.11 7.13 -12.62
CA GLU A 13 2.09 6.17 -13.13
C GLU A 13 1.57 4.74 -13.01
N GLN A 14 1.05 4.35 -11.85
CA GLN A 14 0.52 3.01 -11.62
C GLN A 14 -0.74 2.70 -12.46
N MET A 15 -1.54 3.73 -12.80
CA MET A 15 -2.74 3.56 -13.60
C MET A 15 -2.52 3.66 -15.11
N ARG A 16 -1.32 4.04 -15.57
CA ARG A 16 -1.05 4.28 -16.99
C ARG A 16 -1.33 3.04 -17.84
N ALA A 17 -0.81 1.88 -17.46
CA ALA A 17 -1.04 0.66 -18.22
C ALA A 17 -2.53 0.26 -18.26
N GLU A 18 -3.26 0.49 -17.16
CA GLU A 18 -4.68 0.14 -17.07
C GLU A 18 -5.57 1.03 -17.94
N ILE A 19 -5.29 2.34 -18.02
CA ILE A 19 -6.06 3.23 -18.90
C ILE A 19 -5.76 2.92 -20.38
N GLU A 20 -4.49 2.70 -20.73
CA GLU A 20 -4.10 2.33 -22.10
C GLU A 20 -4.79 1.02 -22.52
N ARG A 21 -4.82 0.03 -21.62
CA ARG A 21 -5.54 -1.22 -21.85
C ARG A 21 -7.04 -0.99 -22.08
N ALA A 22 -7.69 -0.16 -21.27
CA ALA A 22 -9.11 0.13 -21.45
C ALA A 22 -9.40 0.80 -22.80
N LEU A 23 -8.54 1.74 -23.22
CA LEU A 23 -8.64 2.39 -24.53
C LEU A 23 -8.43 1.41 -25.68
N GLN A 24 -7.48 0.47 -25.55
CA GLN A 24 -7.28 -0.59 -26.53
C GLN A 24 -8.51 -1.50 -26.63
N GLU A 25 -9.08 -1.94 -25.51
CA GLU A 25 -10.29 -2.78 -25.51
C GLU A 25 -11.50 -2.05 -26.15
N VAL A 26 -11.60 -0.73 -25.98
CA VAL A 26 -12.62 0.09 -26.66
C VAL A 26 -12.37 0.16 -28.17
N ALA A 27 -11.13 0.41 -28.59
CA ALA A 27 -10.77 0.46 -30.00
C ALA A 27 -11.05 -0.89 -30.68
N ASP A 28 -10.63 -1.98 -30.06
CA ASP A 28 -10.86 -3.35 -30.54
C ASP A 28 -12.37 -3.64 -30.65
N ALA A 29 -13.19 -3.16 -29.71
CA ALA A 29 -14.63 -3.35 -29.77
C ALA A 29 -15.26 -2.66 -30.98
N VAL A 30 -14.78 -1.46 -31.33
CA VAL A 30 -15.25 -0.68 -32.48
C VAL A 30 -14.77 -1.31 -33.80
N ASP A 31 -13.47 -1.62 -33.90
CA ASP A 31 -12.87 -2.15 -35.13
C ASP A 31 -13.41 -3.52 -35.51
N ASN A 32 -13.74 -4.36 -34.52
CA ASN A 32 -14.27 -5.70 -34.77
C ASN A 32 -15.80 -5.74 -34.92
N ALA A 33 -16.50 -4.61 -34.85
CA ALA A 33 -17.95 -4.58 -35.00
C ALA A 33 -18.36 -4.62 -36.49
N PRO A 34 -19.40 -5.39 -36.88
CA PRO A 34 -19.83 -5.46 -38.27
C PRO A 34 -20.27 -4.10 -38.83
N GLN A 35 -20.02 -3.89 -40.13
CA GLN A 35 -20.46 -2.69 -40.84
C GLN A 35 -21.99 -2.52 -40.70
N GLY A 36 -22.43 -1.29 -40.43
CA GLY A 36 -23.84 -0.97 -40.17
C GLY A 36 -24.36 -1.42 -38.79
N ARG A 37 -23.53 -2.09 -37.98
CA ARG A 37 -23.83 -2.48 -36.60
C ARG A 37 -22.82 -1.96 -35.57
N VAL A 38 -21.89 -1.09 -35.96
CA VAL A 38 -20.78 -0.62 -35.11
C VAL A 38 -21.26 -0.25 -33.71
N ILE A 39 -22.18 0.71 -33.59
CA ILE A 39 -22.71 1.14 -32.29
C ILE A 39 -23.38 -0.01 -31.55
N ARG A 40 -24.26 -0.77 -32.21
CA ARG A 40 -25.01 -1.86 -31.56
C ARG A 40 -24.12 -2.96 -31.00
N ASP A 41 -23.02 -3.26 -31.68
CA ASP A 41 -22.18 -4.43 -31.37
C ASP A 41 -20.88 -4.09 -30.62
N SER A 42 -20.50 -2.81 -30.57
CA SER A 42 -19.31 -2.34 -29.84
C SER A 42 -19.64 -1.70 -28.48
N GLU A 43 -20.80 -1.06 -28.34
CA GLU A 43 -21.06 -0.15 -27.22
C GLU A 43 -21.05 -0.85 -25.85
N GLU A 44 -21.66 -2.03 -25.74
CA GLU A 44 -21.66 -2.81 -24.49
C GLU A 44 -20.23 -3.23 -24.09
N LYS A 45 -19.43 -3.68 -25.06
CA LYS A 45 -18.03 -4.10 -24.81
C LYS A 45 -17.17 -2.91 -24.39
N ALA A 46 -17.37 -1.76 -25.03
CA ALA A 46 -16.69 -0.52 -24.68
C ALA A 46 -17.09 -0.07 -23.26
N ARG A 47 -18.38 -0.19 -22.90
CA ARG A 47 -18.87 0.10 -21.55
C ARG A 47 -18.23 -0.81 -20.52
N ASP A 48 -18.19 -2.12 -20.77
CA ASP A 48 -17.56 -3.10 -19.89
C ASP A 48 -16.07 -2.80 -19.65
N ALA A 49 -15.33 -2.44 -20.69
CA ALA A 49 -13.91 -2.08 -20.58
C ALA A 49 -13.70 -0.86 -19.67
N LEU A 50 -14.50 0.19 -19.87
CA LEU A 50 -14.47 1.40 -19.05
C LEU A 50 -14.93 1.14 -17.61
N ASP A 51 -15.93 0.29 -17.41
CA ASP A 51 -16.45 -0.06 -16.09
C ASP A 51 -15.42 -0.86 -15.27
N ARG A 52 -14.67 -1.77 -15.90
CA ARG A 52 -13.53 -2.45 -15.27
C ARG A 52 -12.44 -1.45 -14.87
N PHE A 53 -12.06 -0.56 -15.79
CA PHE A 53 -11.07 0.48 -15.48
C PHE A 53 -11.50 1.34 -14.30
N ARG A 54 -12.77 1.81 -14.28
CA ARG A 54 -13.33 2.58 -13.16
C ARG A 54 -13.16 1.85 -11.83
N GLN A 55 -13.48 0.55 -11.78
CA GLN A 55 -13.36 -0.25 -10.56
C GLN A 55 -11.90 -0.35 -10.09
N VAL A 56 -10.97 -0.67 -10.99
CA VAL A 56 -9.54 -0.80 -10.67
C VAL A 56 -8.98 0.54 -10.19
N ALA A 57 -9.26 1.62 -10.92
CA ALA A 57 -8.84 2.99 -10.59
C ALA A 57 -9.28 3.40 -9.18
N TYR A 58 -10.58 3.23 -8.88
CA TYR A 58 -11.12 3.60 -7.58
C TYR A 58 -10.52 2.76 -6.45
N LYS A 59 -10.48 1.43 -6.62
CA LYS A 59 -9.88 0.52 -5.63
C LYS A 59 -8.43 0.87 -5.34
N LYS A 60 -7.64 1.15 -6.39
CA LYS A 60 -6.23 1.50 -6.26
C LYS A 60 -6.03 2.83 -5.52
N ALA A 61 -6.81 3.85 -5.87
CA ALA A 61 -6.76 5.15 -5.20
C ALA A 61 -7.06 5.04 -3.70
N ILE A 62 -8.09 4.27 -3.33
CA ILE A 62 -8.45 4.02 -1.93
C ILE A 62 -7.34 3.25 -1.21
N GLN A 63 -6.81 2.18 -1.82
CA GLN A 63 -5.72 1.39 -1.22
C GLN A 63 -4.48 2.24 -0.94
N MET A 64 -4.11 3.13 -1.87
CA MET A 64 -2.96 4.02 -1.66
C MET A 64 -3.18 4.98 -0.48
N LYS A 65 -4.40 5.48 -0.28
CA LYS A 65 -4.72 6.32 0.89
C LYS A 65 -4.64 5.55 2.21
N VAL A 66 -5.08 4.29 2.22
CA VAL A 66 -4.98 3.41 3.40
C VAL A 66 -3.52 3.12 3.71
N ASN A 67 -2.73 2.71 2.71
CA ASN A 67 -1.31 2.42 2.91
C ASN A 67 -0.53 3.65 3.42
N ALA A 68 -0.83 4.84 2.90
CA ALA A 68 -0.21 6.08 3.37
C ALA A 68 -0.58 6.40 4.83
N ALA A 69 -1.80 6.08 5.25
CA ALA A 69 -2.23 6.26 6.64
C ALA A 69 -1.52 5.26 7.58
N GLU A 70 -1.38 4.01 7.17
CA GLU A 70 -0.68 2.96 7.93
C GLU A 70 0.82 3.27 8.04
N ALA A 71 1.46 3.76 6.98
CA ALA A 71 2.87 4.15 7.01
C ALA A 71 3.16 5.31 7.99
N ALA A 72 2.18 6.18 8.25
CA ALA A 72 2.30 7.26 9.23
C ALA A 72 2.20 6.77 10.69
N PHE A 73 1.68 5.56 10.91
CA PHE A 73 1.54 4.92 12.21
C PHE A 73 2.06 3.48 12.13
N PRO A 74 3.38 3.29 11.96
CA PRO A 74 3.94 1.97 11.88
C PRO A 74 3.60 1.22 13.18
N PRO A 75 3.26 -0.09 13.10
CA PRO A 75 3.01 -0.86 14.30
C PRO A 75 4.23 -0.73 15.22
N SER A 76 4.00 -0.38 16.49
CA SER A 76 5.04 -0.40 17.50
C SER A 76 5.62 -1.82 17.49
N GLY A 77 6.89 -1.95 17.10
CA GLY A 77 7.59 -3.22 17.11
C GLY A 77 7.32 -3.93 18.43
N GLN A 78 7.01 -5.23 18.35
CA GLN A 78 6.85 -6.09 19.52
C GLN A 78 7.90 -5.71 20.57
N CYS A 79 7.42 -5.37 21.77
CA CYS A 79 8.29 -5.24 22.93
C CYS A 79 9.00 -6.59 23.05
N GLY A 80 10.26 -6.65 22.64
CA GLY A 80 11.08 -7.83 22.85
C GLY A 80 11.24 -7.97 24.34
N ASP A 81 10.48 -8.90 24.93
CA ASP A 81 10.64 -9.33 26.30
C ASP A 81 12.12 -9.58 26.59
N GLY A 82 12.55 -9.03 27.73
CA GLY A 82 13.94 -8.75 28.01
C GLY A 82 14.88 -9.96 27.92
N LYS A 83 16.07 -9.71 27.38
CA LYS A 83 17.34 -10.35 27.75
C LYS A 83 18.47 -9.75 26.91
N THR A 84 19.13 -8.72 27.45
CA THR A 84 20.61 -8.51 27.38
C THR A 84 21.00 -7.20 28.05
N GLU A 85 20.93 -7.14 29.37
CA GLU A 85 21.69 -6.13 30.14
C GLU A 85 22.19 -6.70 31.46
N THR A 86 22.94 -7.81 31.40
CA THR A 86 23.76 -8.28 32.51
C THR A 86 25.08 -8.83 32.00
N ALA A 87 25.93 -7.96 31.48
CA ALA A 87 27.33 -8.28 31.23
C ALA A 87 28.27 -7.09 31.46
N GLN A 88 27.97 -6.22 32.43
CA GLN A 88 28.91 -5.17 32.84
C GLN A 88 28.59 -4.65 34.25
N ARG A 89 28.57 -5.55 35.25
CA ARG A 89 28.58 -5.21 36.69
C ARG A 89 29.02 -6.41 37.53
N LYS A 90 30.10 -7.07 37.14
CA LYS A 90 30.80 -8.06 37.98
C LYS A 90 32.32 -7.88 37.87
N ALA A 91 32.81 -6.70 38.21
CA ALA A 91 34.24 -6.47 38.46
C ALA A 91 34.51 -5.15 39.20
N ALA A 92 33.73 -4.77 40.21
CA ALA A 92 34.10 -3.69 41.12
C ALA A 92 33.13 -3.63 42.31
N HIS A 93 33.26 -4.56 43.26
CA HIS A 93 32.94 -4.36 44.68
C HIS A 93 33.26 -5.66 45.45
N GLN A 94 34.54 -5.95 45.62
CA GLN A 94 34.99 -6.74 46.77
C GLN A 94 35.43 -5.74 47.83
N HIS A 95 34.57 -5.52 48.83
CA HIS A 95 34.96 -4.94 50.11
C HIS A 95 34.48 -5.90 51.20
N PRO A 96 35.39 -6.64 51.87
CA PRO A 96 35.02 -7.38 53.05
C PRO A 96 34.94 -6.42 54.24
N HIS A 97 33.76 -6.29 54.82
CA HIS A 97 33.54 -5.55 56.06
C HIS A 97 32.99 -6.52 57.12
N ARG A 98 33.80 -6.83 58.14
CA ARG A 98 33.39 -6.99 59.56
C ARG A 98 34.53 -7.59 60.39
N GLN A 99 35.03 -6.86 61.38
CA GLN A 99 34.73 -7.10 62.80
C GLN A 99 35.22 -5.93 63.66
N ARG A 100 34.42 -5.61 64.69
CA ARG A 100 34.56 -4.45 65.59
C ARG A 100 35.60 -4.74 66.69
N ALA A 101 36.31 -3.70 67.10
CA ALA A 101 37.11 -3.65 68.31
C ALA A 101 36.23 -3.62 69.58
N ASP A 102 36.83 -4.06 70.68
CA ASP A 102 36.39 -3.90 72.07
C ASP A 102 36.13 -2.44 72.47
#